data_AF-E7G369-F1
#
_entry.id   AF-E7G369-F1
#
_cell.length_a   1.000
_cell.length_b   1.000
_cell.length_c   1.000
_cell.angle_alpha   90.00
_cell.angle_beta   90.00
_cell.angle_gamma   90.00
#
_symmetry.space_group_name_H-M   'P 1'
#
loop_
_entity.id
_entity.type
_entity.pdbx_description
1 polymer ?
#
loop_
_entity_poly.entity_id
_entity_poly.type
_entity_poly.pdbx_seq_one_letter_code
_entity_poly.pdbx_strand_id
1 'polypeptide(L)'
;MNLDEVMVEQIINKLLRGEDYRDEIINAINVEFLDFALFFFKQILEAKMQDEALYLAWYKKHFISDPDITPKEAAIYAGINEKTIRNIYGCGTKEVILDVAQNNMDYLENLLHALGESENIGIHLKITHKSISVELDLNESLVVINALATKKIALRGGAWSSVGKKVEKPLLLALCQKCGVSEGFYSAKTFCKDKNLAYDREVDFKLYNADKSQEYRVEVKLMGKGNPESADAVMARESHIFVADTLSDQNKRQLKDWNIEFLELKGNKHCINDFRSILKRLHIPHKT
;
A
#
# COMPACT_ATOMS: atom_id res chain seq x y z
N MET A 1 -1.34 -9.68 -19.32
CA MET A 1 -1.02 -10.30 -18.03
C MET A 1 -0.95 -9.18 -17.02
N ASN A 2 -1.87 -9.11 -16.06
CA ASN A 2 -1.90 -8.05 -15.06
C ASN A 2 -0.90 -8.39 -13.96
N LEU A 3 0.22 -7.67 -13.88
CA LEU A 3 1.28 -7.90 -12.90
C LEU A 3 0.75 -7.89 -11.45
N ASP A 4 -0.28 -7.07 -11.20
CA ASP A 4 -0.96 -7.01 -9.90
C ASP A 4 -1.70 -8.30 -9.56
N GLU A 5 -2.38 -8.93 -10.52
CA GLU A 5 -3.13 -10.18 -10.29
C GLU A 5 -2.18 -11.35 -10.01
N VAL A 6 -1.07 -11.43 -10.77
CA VAL A 6 -0.04 -12.46 -10.57
C VAL A 6 0.59 -12.33 -9.19
N MET A 7 0.90 -11.11 -8.75
CA MET A 7 1.43 -10.87 -7.41
C MET A 7 0.43 -11.29 -6.32
N VAL A 8 -0.84 -10.90 -6.45
CA VAL A 8 -1.89 -11.28 -5.48
C VAL A 8 -2.01 -12.81 -5.38
N GLU A 9 -2.01 -13.52 -6.51
CA GLU A 9 -2.06 -14.97 -6.54
C GLU A 9 -0.84 -15.61 -5.85
N GLN A 10 0.37 -15.10 -6.11
CA GLN A 10 1.60 -15.57 -5.45
C GLN A 10 1.53 -15.37 -3.93
N ILE A 11 1.07 -14.21 -3.46
CA ILE A 11 0.90 -13.91 -2.05
C ILE A 11 -0.09 -14.88 -1.40
N ILE A 12 -1.25 -15.11 -2.03
CA ILE A 12 -2.25 -16.07 -1.52
C ILE A 12 -1.67 -17.47 -1.44
N ASN A 13 -0.97 -17.93 -2.49
CA ASN A 13 -0.36 -19.25 -2.51
C ASN A 13 0.66 -19.43 -1.38
N LYS A 14 1.48 -18.41 -1.10
CA LYS A 14 2.40 -18.43 0.05
C LYS A 14 1.66 -18.47 1.37
N LEU A 15 0.68 -17.59 1.57
CA LEU A 15 -0.13 -17.53 2.79
C LEU A 15 -0.81 -18.87 3.11
N LEU A 16 -1.39 -19.52 2.10
CA LEU A 16 -2.06 -20.82 2.27
C LEU A 16 -1.11 -21.99 2.60
N ARG A 17 0.18 -21.84 2.28
CA ARG A 17 1.25 -22.79 2.64
C ARG A 17 1.93 -22.44 3.97
N GLY A 18 1.53 -21.33 4.59
CA GLY A 18 2.14 -20.76 5.77
C GLY A 18 3.52 -20.15 5.55
N GLU A 19 3.84 -19.77 4.31
CA GLU A 19 5.08 -19.10 3.93
C GLU A 19 4.99 -17.58 4.12
N ASP A 20 6.14 -16.90 4.18
CA ASP A 20 6.20 -15.44 4.28
C ASP A 20 6.10 -14.79 2.89
N TYR A 21 5.14 -13.87 2.73
CA TYR A 21 4.81 -13.16 1.49
C TYR A 21 5.46 -11.76 1.40
N ARG A 22 6.22 -11.35 2.43
CA ARG A 22 6.76 -9.98 2.50
C ARG A 22 7.76 -9.68 1.38
N ASP A 23 8.49 -10.68 0.90
CA ASP A 23 9.46 -10.53 -0.18
C ASP A 23 8.77 -10.16 -1.50
N GLU A 24 7.57 -10.69 -1.76
CA GLU A 24 6.75 -10.33 -2.93
C GLU A 24 6.41 -8.84 -2.92
N ILE A 25 6.06 -8.30 -1.75
CA ILE A 25 5.73 -6.88 -1.58
C ILE A 25 6.98 -6.01 -1.78
N ILE A 26 8.11 -6.41 -1.20
CA ILE A 26 9.37 -5.68 -1.38
C ILE A 26 9.79 -5.67 -2.86
N ASN A 27 9.66 -6.79 -3.55
CA ASN A 27 9.96 -6.90 -4.97
C ASN A 27 9.05 -6.00 -5.80
N ALA A 28 7.74 -5.98 -5.54
CA ALA A 28 6.80 -5.10 -6.23
C ALA A 28 7.15 -3.61 -6.03
N ILE A 29 7.47 -3.20 -4.79
CA ILE A 29 7.93 -1.83 -4.49
C ILE A 29 9.24 -1.49 -5.22
N ASN A 30 10.14 -2.46 -5.39
CA ASN A 30 11.40 -2.24 -6.09
C ASN A 30 11.18 -2.06 -7.59
N VAL A 31 10.35 -2.90 -8.21
CA VAL A 31 10.00 -2.79 -9.63
C VAL A 31 9.32 -1.45 -9.91
N GLU A 32 8.26 -1.11 -9.18
CA GLU A 32 7.53 0.16 -9.38
C GLU A 32 8.44 1.39 -9.18
N PHE A 33 9.37 1.33 -8.22
CA PHE A 33 10.34 2.40 -8.00
C PHE A 33 11.33 2.55 -9.16
N LEU A 34 11.88 1.44 -9.65
CA LEU A 34 12.86 1.47 -10.74
C LEU A 34 12.22 1.93 -12.05
N ASP A 35 11.00 1.50 -12.33
CA ASP A 35 10.21 1.97 -13.47
C ASP A 35 9.96 3.47 -13.39
N PHE A 36 9.56 3.97 -12.20
CA PHE A 36 9.43 5.40 -11.96
C PHE A 36 10.76 6.13 -12.19
N ALA A 37 11.88 5.64 -11.64
CA ALA A 37 13.18 6.29 -11.76
C ALA A 37 13.59 6.43 -13.22
N LEU A 38 13.44 5.37 -14.02
CA LEU A 38 13.73 5.39 -15.45
C LEU A 38 12.84 6.38 -16.21
N PHE A 39 11.54 6.43 -15.89
CA PHE A 39 10.62 7.38 -16.50
C PHE A 39 10.92 8.83 -16.12
N PHE A 40 11.25 9.06 -14.84
CA PHE A 40 11.60 10.39 -14.33
C PHE A 40 12.90 10.91 -14.95
N PHE A 41 13.95 10.08 -15.07
CA PHE A 41 15.18 10.49 -15.74
C PHE A 41 14.98 10.80 -17.23
N LYS A 42 14.07 10.12 -17.91
CA LYS A 42 13.70 10.47 -19.30
C LYS A 42 13.04 11.84 -19.38
N GLN A 43 12.09 12.14 -18.48
CA GLN A 43 11.48 13.47 -18.41
C GLN A 43 12.52 14.56 -18.11
N ILE A 44 13.47 14.30 -17.21
CA ILE A 44 14.55 15.27 -16.90
C ILE A 44 15.40 15.54 -18.15
N LEU A 45 15.78 14.49 -18.88
CA LEU A 45 16.53 14.63 -20.12
C LEU A 45 15.78 15.51 -21.13
N GLU A 46 14.50 15.23 -21.35
CA GLU A 46 13.65 15.99 -22.27
C GLU A 46 13.49 17.46 -21.85
N ALA A 47 13.21 17.70 -20.57
CA ALA A 47 13.06 19.05 -20.02
C ALA A 47 14.36 19.86 -20.13
N LYS A 48 15.51 19.27 -19.77
CA LYS A 48 16.82 19.93 -19.86
C LYS A 48 17.28 20.21 -21.30
N MET A 49 16.81 19.42 -22.27
CA MET A 49 17.10 19.70 -23.68
C MET A 49 16.27 20.86 -24.25
N GLN A 50 15.07 21.08 -23.71
CA GLN A 50 14.12 22.07 -24.21
C GLN A 50 14.20 23.41 -23.47
N ASP A 51 14.92 23.46 -22.35
CA ASP A 51 14.95 24.61 -21.46
C ASP A 51 16.39 25.02 -21.13
N GLU A 52 16.74 26.25 -21.51
CA GLU A 52 18.02 26.88 -21.23
C GLU A 52 18.04 27.62 -19.88
N ALA A 53 16.93 27.59 -19.12
CA ALA A 53 16.88 28.24 -17.82
C ALA A 53 17.91 27.63 -16.85
N LEU A 54 18.62 28.52 -16.17
CA LEU A 54 19.64 28.16 -15.21
C LEU A 54 19.02 27.63 -13.92
N TYR A 55 19.79 26.80 -13.21
CA TYR A 55 19.48 26.37 -11.86
C TYR A 55 18.12 25.66 -11.76
N LEU A 56 17.35 25.84 -10.69
CA LEU A 56 16.09 25.11 -10.47
C LEU A 56 14.86 25.70 -11.18
N ALA A 57 15.01 26.78 -11.96
CA ALA A 57 13.89 27.43 -12.64
C ALA A 57 13.22 26.52 -13.69
N TRP A 58 14.01 25.80 -14.50
CA TRP A 58 13.48 24.80 -15.44
C TRP A 58 12.76 23.67 -14.68
N TYR A 59 13.32 23.22 -13.56
CA TYR A 59 12.74 22.13 -12.78
C TYR A 59 11.34 22.50 -12.28
N LYS A 60 11.18 23.70 -11.69
CA LYS A 60 9.88 24.20 -11.24
C LYS A 60 8.88 24.27 -12.39
N LYS A 61 9.30 24.81 -13.53
CA LYS A 61 8.43 24.95 -14.71
C LYS A 61 7.91 23.61 -15.21
N HIS A 62 8.79 22.62 -15.37
CA HIS A 62 8.46 21.32 -16.01
C HIS A 62 7.89 20.27 -15.03
N PHE A 63 8.24 20.34 -13.74
CA PHE A 63 7.85 19.30 -12.77
C PHE A 63 6.88 19.77 -11.70
N ILE A 64 6.66 21.09 -11.55
CA ILE A 64 5.75 21.63 -10.52
C ILE A 64 4.59 22.39 -11.16
N SER A 65 4.89 23.33 -12.05
CA SER A 65 3.90 24.25 -12.63
C SER A 65 3.29 23.76 -13.94
N ASP A 66 3.79 22.67 -14.52
CA ASP A 66 3.31 22.13 -15.78
C ASP A 66 1.88 21.57 -15.63
N PRO A 67 0.90 22.04 -16.45
CA PRO A 67 -0.48 21.54 -16.40
C PRO A 67 -0.65 20.05 -16.66
N ASP A 68 0.29 19.41 -17.37
CA ASP A 68 0.25 17.99 -17.70
C ASP A 68 0.73 17.11 -16.53
N ILE A 69 1.40 17.71 -15.53
CA ILE A 69 1.81 17.02 -14.30
C ILE A 69 0.64 16.90 -13.33
N THR A 70 0.41 15.69 -12.83
CA THR A 70 -0.63 15.49 -11.83
C THR A 70 -0.23 16.10 -10.48
N PRO A 71 -1.18 16.54 -9.63
CA PRO A 71 -0.86 17.10 -8.31
C PRO A 71 -0.02 16.14 -7.45
N LYS A 72 -0.28 14.83 -7.57
CA LYS A 72 0.48 13.81 -6.85
C LYS A 72 1.92 13.72 -7.33
N GLU A 73 2.17 13.83 -8.62
CA GLU A 73 3.52 13.86 -9.19
C GLU A 73 4.25 15.14 -8.78
N ALA A 74 3.59 16.31 -8.90
CA ALA A 74 4.15 17.58 -8.45
C ALA A 74 4.59 17.53 -6.98
N ALA A 75 3.78 16.93 -6.10
CA ALA A 75 4.17 16.70 -4.71
C ALA A 75 5.44 15.84 -4.59
N ILE A 76 5.50 14.69 -5.28
CA ILE A 76 6.66 13.80 -5.26
C ILE A 76 7.92 14.52 -5.76
N TYR A 77 7.82 15.27 -6.86
CA TYR A 77 8.92 16.06 -7.42
C TYR A 77 9.35 17.20 -6.49
N ALA A 78 8.40 17.82 -5.79
CA ALA A 78 8.68 18.78 -4.72
C ALA A 78 9.21 18.14 -3.43
N GLY A 79 9.40 16.83 -3.34
CA GLY A 79 9.97 16.19 -2.15
C GLY A 79 8.99 15.93 -1.00
N ILE A 80 7.69 15.93 -1.27
CA ILE A 80 6.65 15.65 -0.27
C ILE A 80 5.61 14.68 -0.83
N ASN A 81 5.15 13.71 -0.04
CA ASN A 81 4.10 12.80 -0.53
C ASN A 81 2.70 13.28 -0.11
N GLU A 82 1.71 12.96 -0.95
CA GLU A 82 0.31 13.35 -0.77
C GLU A 82 -0.28 12.95 0.59
N LYS A 83 0.12 11.80 1.16
CA LYS A 83 -0.37 11.35 2.47
C LYS A 83 0.10 12.29 3.59
N THR A 84 1.34 12.78 3.52
CA THR A 84 1.86 13.80 4.44
C THR A 84 1.05 15.08 4.33
N ILE A 85 0.76 15.56 3.11
CA ILE A 85 -0.06 16.76 2.88
C ILE A 85 -1.43 16.59 3.52
N ARG A 86 -2.14 15.50 3.23
CA ARG A 86 -3.46 15.23 3.80
C ARG A 86 -3.44 15.17 5.34
N ASN A 87 -2.38 14.64 5.94
CA ASN A 87 -2.24 14.57 7.39
C ASN A 87 -2.01 15.95 8.03
N ILE A 88 -1.26 16.84 7.37
CA ILE A 88 -0.97 18.18 7.89
C ILE A 88 -2.17 19.12 7.69
N TYR A 89 -2.77 19.10 6.50
CA TYR A 89 -3.78 20.08 6.09
C TYR A 89 -5.22 19.57 6.20
N GLY A 90 -5.42 18.30 6.56
CA GLY A 90 -6.75 17.68 6.68
C GLY A 90 -7.52 17.52 5.36
N CYS A 91 -6.95 17.95 4.24
CA CYS A 91 -7.53 17.86 2.90
C CYS A 91 -6.45 17.57 1.85
N GLY A 92 -6.88 17.11 0.68
CA GLY A 92 -6.00 16.77 -0.44
C GLY A 92 -6.63 17.17 -1.76
N THR A 93 -7.22 18.36 -1.83
CA THR A 93 -7.72 18.90 -3.09
C THR A 93 -6.56 19.20 -4.03
N LYS A 94 -6.84 19.29 -5.34
CA LYS A 94 -5.82 19.60 -6.35
C LYS A 94 -5.08 20.89 -5.99
N GLU A 95 -5.81 21.91 -5.59
CA GLU A 95 -5.29 23.24 -5.28
C GLU A 95 -4.35 23.20 -4.08
N VAL A 96 -4.75 22.53 -2.99
CA VAL A 96 -3.94 22.40 -1.77
C VAL A 96 -2.66 21.62 -2.05
N ILE A 97 -2.75 20.53 -2.83
CA ILE A 97 -1.56 19.73 -3.14
C ILE A 97 -0.56 20.54 -3.97
N LEU A 98 -1.03 21.29 -4.98
CA LEU A 98 -0.17 22.10 -5.84
C LEU A 98 0.46 23.28 -5.07
N ASP A 99 -0.31 23.97 -4.23
CA ASP A 99 0.20 25.05 -3.38
C ASP A 99 1.29 24.54 -2.43
N VAL A 100 1.06 23.40 -1.78
CA VAL A 100 2.04 22.77 -0.89
C VAL A 100 3.29 22.31 -1.67
N ALA A 101 3.13 21.75 -2.87
CA ALA A 101 4.25 21.37 -3.71
C ALA A 101 5.11 22.59 -4.11
N GLN A 102 4.48 23.69 -4.52
CA GLN A 102 5.17 24.92 -4.87
C GLN A 102 5.94 25.50 -3.66
N ASN A 103 5.26 25.65 -2.53
CA ASN A 103 5.86 26.17 -1.30
C ASN A 103 7.02 25.29 -0.80
N ASN A 104 6.89 23.96 -0.89
CA ASN A 104 7.96 23.05 -0.49
C ASN A 104 9.16 23.10 -1.45
N MET A 105 8.92 23.30 -2.76
CA MET A 105 9.99 23.47 -3.74
C MET A 105 10.76 24.78 -3.51
N ASP A 106 10.07 25.87 -3.21
CA ASP A 106 10.69 27.16 -2.85
C ASP A 106 11.52 27.02 -1.55
N TYR A 107 11.03 26.27 -0.58
CA TYR A 107 11.79 25.94 0.64
C TYR A 107 13.05 25.13 0.33
N LEU A 108 12.95 24.07 -0.48
CA LEU A 108 14.10 23.23 -0.86
C LEU A 108 15.16 24.02 -1.63
N GLU A 109 14.76 24.90 -2.55
CA GLU A 109 15.69 25.74 -3.29
C GLU A 109 16.51 26.64 -2.35
N ASN A 110 15.85 27.28 -1.39
CA ASN A 110 16.52 28.11 -0.39
C ASN A 110 17.49 27.30 0.49
N LEU A 111 17.08 26.09 0.90
CA LEU A 111 17.93 25.18 1.67
C LEU A 111 19.19 24.78 0.89
N LEU A 112 19.03 24.45 -0.39
CA LEU A 112 20.14 24.03 -1.26
C LEU A 112 21.10 25.17 -1.57
N HIS A 113 20.59 26.39 -1.75
CA HIS A 113 21.44 27.57 -1.88
C HIS A 113 22.31 27.77 -0.64
N ALA A 114 21.74 27.65 0.55
CA ALA A 114 22.49 27.79 1.81
C ALA A 114 23.53 26.66 2.00
N LEU A 115 23.22 25.43 1.57
CA LEU A 115 24.14 24.29 1.67
C LEU A 115 25.30 24.38 0.68
N GLY A 116 25.04 24.81 -0.57
CA GLY A 116 26.03 24.91 -1.64
C GLY A 116 27.17 25.90 -1.34
N GLU A 117 26.92 26.90 -0.49
CA GLU A 117 27.96 27.86 -0.05
C GLU A 117 28.90 27.27 1.02
N SER A 118 28.53 26.16 1.65
CA SER A 118 29.19 25.65 2.87
C SER A 118 30.01 24.36 2.68
N GLU A 119 29.93 23.71 1.52
CA GLU A 119 30.44 22.35 1.31
C GLU A 119 31.52 22.29 0.21
N ASN A 120 32.60 21.53 0.47
CA ASN A 120 33.66 21.22 -0.52
C ASN A 120 33.33 19.96 -1.37
N ILE A 121 32.09 19.46 -1.32
CA ILE A 121 31.66 18.23 -1.99
C ILE A 121 30.77 18.59 -3.18
N GLY A 122 31.16 18.15 -4.38
CA GLY A 122 30.35 18.26 -5.60
C GLY A 122 29.69 16.94 -5.96
N ILE A 123 28.39 16.97 -6.30
CA ILE A 123 27.64 15.85 -6.84
C ILE A 123 27.13 16.26 -8.22
N HIS A 124 27.35 15.42 -9.23
CA HIS A 124 26.82 15.64 -10.58
C HIS A 124 26.14 14.37 -11.07
N LEU A 125 24.91 14.50 -11.55
CA LEU A 125 24.19 13.43 -12.22
C LEU A 125 24.26 13.61 -13.72
N LYS A 126 24.91 12.64 -14.38
CA LYS A 126 24.93 12.56 -15.84
C LYS A 126 23.86 11.58 -16.32
N ILE A 127 22.90 12.06 -17.09
CA ILE A 127 21.83 11.26 -17.67
C ILE A 127 22.10 11.13 -19.17
N THR A 128 22.24 9.89 -19.66
CA THR A 128 22.53 9.61 -21.06
C THR A 128 21.48 8.68 -21.64
N HIS A 129 20.95 9.04 -22.81
CA HIS A 129 20.07 8.18 -23.61
C HIS A 129 20.49 8.27 -25.08
N LYS A 130 20.95 7.14 -25.63
CA LYS A 130 21.60 7.07 -26.95
C LYS A 130 22.80 8.03 -27.02
N SER A 131 22.82 8.97 -27.96
CA SER A 131 23.89 9.95 -28.15
C SER A 131 23.68 11.28 -27.42
N ILE A 132 22.57 11.40 -26.67
CA ILE A 132 22.21 12.62 -25.96
C ILE A 132 22.59 12.45 -24.49
N SER A 133 23.24 13.46 -23.92
CA SER A 133 23.53 13.51 -22.49
C SER A 133 23.26 14.91 -21.95
N VAL A 134 22.69 14.94 -20.73
CA VAL A 134 22.63 16.14 -19.90
C VAL A 134 23.38 15.88 -18.61
N GLU A 135 23.90 16.94 -18.01
CA GLU A 135 24.56 16.90 -16.72
C GLU A 135 23.84 17.89 -15.80
N LEU A 136 23.54 17.43 -14.60
CA LEU A 136 22.91 18.24 -13.56
C LEU A 136 23.98 18.74 -12.61
N ASP A 137 23.86 20.01 -12.20
CA ASP A 137 24.71 20.56 -11.15
C ASP A 137 24.38 19.97 -9.77
N LEU A 138 25.08 20.45 -8.72
CA LEU A 138 24.89 19.99 -7.35
C LEU A 138 23.44 20.11 -6.89
N ASN A 139 22.81 21.26 -7.11
CA ASN A 139 21.50 21.56 -6.53
C ASN A 139 20.40 20.85 -7.32
N GLU A 140 20.53 20.80 -8.64
CA GLU A 140 19.67 20.00 -9.52
C GLU A 140 19.76 18.51 -9.16
N SER A 141 20.97 18.00 -8.95
CA SER A 141 21.20 16.60 -8.57
C SER A 141 20.54 16.26 -7.23
N LEU A 142 20.68 17.14 -6.23
CA LEU A 142 20.10 16.94 -4.91
C LEU A 142 18.57 16.99 -4.92
N VAL A 143 17.95 17.87 -5.71
CA VAL A 143 16.49 17.89 -5.90
C VAL A 143 16.00 16.58 -6.52
N VAL A 144 16.68 16.09 -7.56
CA VAL A 144 16.31 14.83 -8.22
C VAL A 144 16.45 13.64 -7.28
N ILE A 145 17.52 13.58 -6.49
CA ILE A 145 17.71 12.55 -5.45
C ILE A 145 16.59 12.61 -4.42
N ASN A 146 16.21 13.81 -3.96
CA ASN A 146 15.14 13.99 -2.99
C ASN A 146 13.78 13.54 -3.53
N ALA A 147 13.47 13.81 -4.80
CA ALA A 147 12.26 13.33 -5.46
C ALA A 147 12.23 11.78 -5.56
N LEU A 148 13.35 11.15 -5.93
CA LEU A 148 13.49 9.69 -5.94
C LEU A 148 13.28 9.09 -4.54
N ALA A 149 13.92 9.66 -3.52
CA ALA A 149 13.76 9.23 -2.13
C ALA A 149 12.30 9.36 -1.67
N THR A 150 11.65 10.48 -2.01
CA THR A 150 10.24 10.76 -1.69
C THR A 150 9.33 9.73 -2.35
N LYS A 151 9.52 9.41 -3.63
CA LYS A 151 8.77 8.34 -4.30
C LYS A 151 8.96 7.02 -3.58
N LYS A 152 10.20 6.63 -3.25
CA LYS A 152 10.47 5.35 -2.57
C LYS A 152 9.73 5.26 -1.24
N ILE A 153 9.75 6.33 -0.44
CA ILE A 153 9.04 6.41 0.84
C ILE A 153 7.52 6.32 0.62
N ALA A 154 6.98 7.04 -0.36
CA ALA A 154 5.55 7.01 -0.68
C ALA A 154 5.08 5.60 -1.07
N LEU A 155 5.85 4.90 -1.90
CA LEU A 155 5.58 3.51 -2.28
C LEU A 155 5.58 2.58 -1.06
N ARG A 156 6.62 2.66 -0.21
CA ARG A 156 6.70 1.82 1.00
C ARG A 156 5.53 2.10 1.97
N GLY A 157 5.15 3.36 2.14
CA GLY A 157 4.07 3.76 3.05
C GLY A 157 2.67 3.37 2.58
N GLY A 158 2.48 3.14 1.27
CA GLY A 158 1.20 2.75 0.67
C GLY A 158 1.07 1.26 0.35
N ALA A 159 2.16 0.61 -0.05
CA ALA A 159 2.14 -0.74 -0.60
C ALA A 159 1.56 -1.79 0.36
N TRP A 160 1.98 -1.81 1.63
CA TRP A 160 1.50 -2.81 2.60
C TRP A 160 -0.02 -2.76 2.79
N SER A 161 -0.58 -1.55 2.89
CA SER A 161 -2.02 -1.36 3.04
C SER A 161 -2.79 -1.67 1.75
N SER A 162 -2.26 -1.26 0.60
CA SER A 162 -2.88 -1.52 -0.70
C SER A 162 -2.90 -3.02 -1.01
N VAL A 163 -1.78 -3.70 -0.81
CA VAL A 163 -1.66 -5.16 -1.01
C VAL A 163 -2.54 -5.91 -0.03
N GLY A 164 -2.57 -5.51 1.25
CA GLY A 164 -3.48 -6.06 2.25
C GLY A 164 -4.92 -6.07 1.74
N LYS A 165 -5.46 -4.89 1.38
CA LYS A 165 -6.83 -4.75 0.84
C LYS A 165 -7.08 -5.58 -0.41
N LYS A 166 -6.09 -5.70 -1.30
CA LYS A 166 -6.21 -6.51 -2.52
C LYS A 166 -6.24 -8.02 -2.22
N VAL A 167 -5.64 -8.47 -1.12
CA VAL A 167 -5.51 -9.90 -0.75
C VAL A 167 -6.65 -10.39 0.16
N GLU A 168 -7.20 -9.54 1.04
CA GLU A 168 -8.19 -9.91 2.07
C GLU A 168 -9.33 -10.80 1.52
N LYS A 169 -10.04 -10.33 0.50
CA LYS A 169 -11.17 -11.05 -0.12
C LYS A 169 -10.72 -12.26 -0.96
N PRO A 170 -9.76 -12.15 -1.90
CA PRO A 170 -9.26 -13.30 -2.65
C PRO A 170 -8.73 -14.45 -1.77
N LEU A 171 -8.09 -14.14 -0.64
CA LEU A 171 -7.61 -15.14 0.31
C LEU A 171 -8.75 -15.96 0.90
N LEU A 172 -9.84 -15.31 1.33
CA LEU A 172 -11.00 -16.00 1.89
C LEU A 172 -11.75 -16.81 0.84
N LEU A 173 -11.85 -16.32 -0.40
CA LEU A 173 -12.39 -17.10 -1.51
C LEU A 173 -11.56 -18.36 -1.76
N ALA A 174 -10.23 -18.25 -1.76
CA ALA A 174 -9.35 -19.40 -1.93
C ALA A 174 -9.49 -20.41 -0.79
N LEU A 175 -9.60 -19.95 0.47
CA LEU A 175 -9.88 -20.81 1.62
C LEU A 175 -11.22 -21.54 1.49
N CYS A 176 -12.29 -20.83 1.13
CA CYS A 176 -13.62 -21.39 0.90
C CYS A 176 -13.59 -22.45 -0.21
N GLN A 177 -12.94 -22.14 -1.33
CA GLN A 177 -12.82 -23.04 -2.47
C GLN A 177 -12.05 -24.32 -2.10
N LYS A 178 -10.92 -24.21 -1.39
CA LYS A 178 -10.12 -25.36 -0.93
C LYS A 178 -10.87 -26.23 0.08
N CYS A 179 -11.79 -25.63 0.83
CA CYS A 179 -12.68 -26.35 1.76
C CYS A 179 -13.98 -26.84 1.11
N GLY A 180 -14.25 -26.46 -0.14
CA GLY A 180 -15.49 -26.83 -0.83
C GLY A 180 -16.74 -26.18 -0.24
N VAL A 181 -16.63 -24.97 0.30
CA VAL A 181 -17.78 -24.15 0.70
C VAL A 181 -18.50 -23.68 -0.56
N SER A 182 -19.81 -23.93 -0.65
CA SER A 182 -20.62 -23.49 -1.80
C SER A 182 -20.87 -21.98 -1.73
N GLU A 183 -20.97 -21.32 -2.89
CA GLU A 183 -21.15 -19.86 -3.01
C GLU A 183 -22.39 -19.35 -2.27
N GLY A 184 -23.40 -20.20 -2.09
CA GLY A 184 -24.61 -19.87 -1.33
C GLY A 184 -24.39 -19.67 0.18
N PHE A 185 -23.20 -20.01 0.71
CA PHE A 185 -22.83 -19.92 2.12
C PHE A 185 -21.76 -18.88 2.41
N TYR A 186 -21.44 -18.01 1.44
CA TYR A 186 -20.61 -16.84 1.69
C TYR A 186 -21.06 -15.62 0.91
N SER A 187 -20.65 -14.45 1.36
CA SER A 187 -20.80 -13.20 0.62
C SER A 187 -19.50 -12.43 0.62
N ALA A 188 -19.05 -12.13 -0.59
CA ALA A 188 -17.89 -11.30 -0.86
C ALA A 188 -18.30 -9.95 -1.49
N LYS A 189 -19.55 -9.52 -1.30
CA LYS A 189 -20.05 -8.28 -1.89
C LYS A 189 -19.29 -7.07 -1.33
N THR A 190 -18.96 -6.12 -2.20
CA THR A 190 -18.36 -4.86 -1.79
C THR A 190 -19.29 -4.15 -0.82
N PHE A 191 -18.74 -3.66 0.29
CA PHE A 191 -19.50 -2.94 1.28
C PHE A 191 -20.10 -1.66 0.68
N CYS A 192 -21.39 -1.47 0.91
CA CYS A 192 -22.10 -0.23 0.61
C CYS A 192 -22.69 0.27 1.92
N LYS A 193 -22.19 1.41 2.41
CA LYS A 193 -22.65 2.01 3.66
C LYS A 193 -24.14 2.31 3.59
N ASP A 194 -24.92 1.70 4.48
CA ASP A 194 -26.30 2.07 4.69
C ASP A 194 -26.35 3.38 5.50
N LYS A 195 -26.84 4.44 4.86
CA LYS A 195 -26.96 5.76 5.48
C LYS A 195 -28.08 5.81 6.55
N ASN A 196 -28.92 4.79 6.63
CA ASN A 196 -30.02 4.72 7.59
C ASN A 196 -29.62 4.06 8.92
N LEU A 197 -28.47 3.37 8.96
CA LEU A 197 -27.95 2.81 10.20
C LEU A 197 -27.17 3.87 10.98
N ALA A 198 -27.40 3.93 12.29
CA ALA A 198 -26.63 4.81 13.20
C ALA A 198 -25.13 4.48 13.16
N TYR A 199 -24.81 3.22 12.89
CA TYR A 199 -23.46 2.74 12.72
C TYR A 199 -23.44 1.61 11.69
N ASP A 200 -22.60 1.73 10.66
CA ASP A 200 -22.41 0.69 9.64
C ASP A 200 -20.92 0.58 9.28
N ARG A 201 -20.32 -0.58 9.54
CA ARG A 201 -18.89 -0.85 9.37
C ARG A 201 -18.67 -1.84 8.26
N GLU A 202 -17.69 -1.56 7.42
CA GLU A 202 -17.18 -2.52 6.44
C GLU A 202 -16.63 -3.77 7.15
N VAL A 203 -17.03 -4.92 6.64
CA VAL A 203 -16.52 -6.25 7.01
C VAL A 203 -15.95 -6.88 5.75
N ASP A 204 -14.77 -7.48 5.84
CA ASP A 204 -14.05 -7.96 4.67
C ASP A 204 -14.79 -9.11 3.95
N PHE A 205 -15.53 -9.94 4.71
CA PHE A 205 -16.25 -11.09 4.18
C PHE A 205 -17.32 -11.63 5.15
N LYS A 206 -18.27 -12.40 4.64
CA LYS A 206 -19.34 -13.03 5.43
C LYS A 206 -19.48 -14.51 5.09
N LEU A 207 -19.73 -15.33 6.11
CA LEU A 207 -20.07 -16.75 6.00
C LEU A 207 -21.45 -17.01 6.61
N TYR A 208 -22.14 -18.03 6.13
CA TYR A 208 -23.47 -18.42 6.62
C TYR A 208 -23.49 -19.87 7.08
N ASN A 209 -24.15 -20.14 8.20
CA ASN A 209 -24.44 -21.52 8.63
C ASN A 209 -25.41 -22.23 7.66
N ALA A 210 -25.60 -23.52 7.86
CA ALA A 210 -26.34 -24.40 6.95
C ALA A 210 -27.79 -23.97 6.66
N ASP A 211 -28.49 -23.41 7.65
CA ASP A 211 -29.87 -22.91 7.52
C ASP A 211 -29.93 -21.40 7.21
N LYS A 212 -28.77 -20.73 7.13
CA LYS A 212 -28.61 -19.28 6.94
C LYS A 212 -29.26 -18.43 8.03
N SER A 213 -29.53 -18.99 9.21
CA SER A 213 -30.04 -18.24 10.36
C SER A 213 -28.98 -17.33 10.99
N GLN A 214 -27.69 -17.67 10.83
CA GLN A 214 -26.58 -16.93 11.39
C GLN A 214 -25.62 -16.44 10.30
N GLU A 215 -25.27 -15.16 10.36
CA GLU A 215 -24.18 -14.54 9.62
C GLU A 215 -22.93 -14.48 10.50
N TYR A 216 -21.81 -14.96 9.98
CA TYR A 216 -20.49 -14.84 10.60
C TYR A 216 -19.65 -13.83 9.83
N ARG A 217 -19.32 -12.73 10.50
CA ARG A 217 -18.44 -11.68 9.99
C ARG A 217 -16.98 -12.14 10.09
N VAL A 218 -16.26 -12.03 8.99
CA VAL A 218 -14.84 -12.42 8.91
C VAL A 218 -14.00 -11.18 8.70
N GLU A 219 -12.96 -11.06 9.52
CA GLU A 219 -11.95 -10.01 9.41
C GLU A 219 -10.62 -10.61 9.00
N VAL A 220 -9.92 -9.96 8.07
CA VAL A 220 -8.60 -10.38 7.62
C VAL A 220 -7.58 -9.29 7.90
N LYS A 221 -6.42 -9.66 8.46
CA LYS A 221 -5.32 -8.72 8.69
C LYS A 221 -3.95 -9.33 8.37
N LEU A 222 -3.26 -8.71 7.42
CA LEU A 222 -1.86 -8.99 7.13
C LEU A 222 -0.97 -8.08 8.00
N MET A 223 -0.69 -8.53 9.23
CA MET A 223 -0.08 -7.73 10.30
C MET A 223 1.45 -7.80 10.29
N GLY A 224 2.08 -6.74 10.81
CA GLY A 224 3.49 -6.76 11.19
C GLY A 224 3.67 -7.15 12.65
N LYS A 225 4.86 -7.66 13.00
CA LYS A 225 5.21 -7.99 14.41
C LYS A 225 5.00 -6.81 15.39
N GLY A 226 5.12 -5.58 14.91
CA GLY A 226 5.04 -4.36 15.73
C GLY A 226 3.66 -3.73 15.88
N ASN A 227 2.57 -4.42 15.51
CA ASN A 227 1.21 -3.88 15.65
C ASN A 227 0.21 -4.98 16.08
N PRO A 228 0.38 -5.55 17.28
CA PRO A 228 -0.54 -6.56 17.82
C PRO A 228 -1.96 -6.01 18.09
N GLU A 229 -2.11 -4.70 18.25
CA GLU A 229 -3.39 -4.00 18.49
C GLU A 229 -4.31 -4.04 17.27
N SER A 230 -3.76 -4.33 16.08
CA SER A 230 -4.59 -4.55 14.89
C SER A 230 -5.58 -5.71 15.03
N ALA A 231 -5.34 -6.64 15.98
CA ALA A 231 -6.31 -7.67 16.33
C ALA A 231 -7.59 -7.09 16.99
N ASP A 232 -7.54 -5.93 17.64
CA ASP A 232 -8.71 -5.31 18.27
C ASP A 232 -9.76 -4.84 17.25
N ALA A 233 -9.39 -4.81 15.95
CA ALA A 233 -10.33 -4.56 14.86
C ALA A 233 -11.53 -5.52 14.89
N VAL A 234 -11.36 -6.73 15.40
CA VAL A 234 -12.44 -7.72 15.56
C VAL A 234 -13.56 -7.22 16.47
N MET A 235 -13.24 -6.47 17.52
CA MET A 235 -14.22 -5.91 18.46
C MET A 235 -14.98 -4.77 17.80
N ALA A 236 -14.24 -3.89 17.14
CA ALA A 236 -14.79 -2.77 16.40
C ALA A 236 -15.78 -3.22 15.31
N ARG A 237 -15.49 -4.33 14.62
CA ARG A 237 -16.29 -4.85 13.49
C ARG A 237 -17.27 -5.96 13.88
N GLU A 238 -17.30 -6.35 15.15
CA GLU A 238 -18.10 -7.47 15.68
C GLU A 238 -17.86 -8.75 14.87
N SER A 239 -16.59 -9.03 14.60
CA SER A 239 -16.15 -10.16 13.80
C SER A 239 -16.20 -11.45 14.60
N HIS A 240 -16.65 -12.52 13.95
CA HIS A 240 -16.78 -13.85 14.54
C HIS A 240 -15.58 -14.73 14.21
N ILE A 241 -14.93 -14.42 13.08
CA ILE A 241 -13.74 -15.12 12.60
C ILE A 241 -12.65 -14.10 12.29
N PHE A 242 -11.43 -14.35 12.76
CA PHE A 242 -10.26 -13.54 12.48
C PHE A 242 -9.18 -14.34 11.75
N VAL A 243 -8.82 -13.91 10.54
CA VAL A 243 -7.74 -14.52 9.77
C VAL A 243 -6.56 -13.56 9.73
N ALA A 244 -5.42 -13.99 10.22
CA ALA A 244 -4.22 -13.16 10.23
C ALA A 244 -2.99 -13.91 9.75
N ASP A 245 -2.03 -13.19 9.18
CA ASP A 245 -0.75 -13.80 8.84
C ASP A 245 0.02 -14.18 10.11
N THR A 246 0.10 -13.31 11.12
CA THR A 246 0.83 -13.54 12.37
C THR A 246 -0.04 -13.13 13.57
N LEU A 247 -0.10 -13.97 14.61
CA LEU A 247 -0.80 -13.69 15.87
C LEU A 247 0.14 -13.88 17.07
N SER A 248 0.18 -12.91 17.98
CA SER A 248 0.88 -13.11 19.26
C SER A 248 0.10 -14.09 20.17
N ASP A 249 0.78 -14.69 21.13
CA ASP A 249 0.13 -15.53 22.14
C ASP A 249 -0.88 -14.77 23.00
N GLN A 250 -0.69 -13.45 23.14
CA GLN A 250 -1.68 -12.58 23.77
C GLN A 250 -2.92 -12.45 22.90
N ASN A 251 -2.79 -12.18 21.59
CA ASN A 251 -3.94 -12.10 20.69
C ASN A 251 -4.70 -13.43 20.67
N LYS A 252 -4.02 -14.57 20.61
CA LYS A 252 -4.65 -15.90 20.63
C LYS A 252 -5.45 -16.14 21.92
N ARG A 253 -4.96 -15.69 23.07
CA ARG A 253 -5.68 -15.79 24.34
C ARG A 253 -6.90 -14.86 24.37
N GLN A 254 -6.72 -13.60 23.97
CA GLN A 254 -7.82 -12.63 23.89
C GLN A 254 -8.95 -13.08 22.96
N LEU A 255 -8.61 -13.55 21.76
CA LEU A 255 -9.61 -14.06 20.80
C LEU A 255 -10.39 -15.25 21.37
N LYS A 256 -9.73 -16.15 22.11
CA LYS A 256 -10.41 -17.25 22.82
C LYS A 256 -11.33 -16.75 23.91
N ASP A 257 -10.87 -15.80 24.73
CA ASP A 257 -11.66 -15.21 25.82
C ASP A 257 -12.89 -14.47 25.27
N TRP A 258 -12.80 -13.89 24.07
CA TRP A 258 -13.89 -13.25 23.35
C TRP A 258 -14.75 -14.21 22.52
N ASN A 259 -14.46 -15.51 22.54
CA ASN A 259 -15.13 -16.53 21.74
C ASN A 259 -15.12 -16.23 20.22
N ILE A 260 -13.99 -15.71 19.73
CA ILE A 260 -13.74 -15.42 18.32
C ILE A 260 -12.88 -16.54 17.75
N GLU A 261 -13.36 -17.16 16.67
CA GLU A 261 -12.61 -18.16 15.93
C GLU A 261 -11.44 -17.48 15.21
N PHE A 262 -10.26 -18.11 15.15
CA PHE A 262 -9.12 -17.50 14.49
C PHE A 262 -8.26 -18.48 13.71
N LEU A 263 -7.62 -17.96 12.66
CA LEU A 263 -6.67 -18.67 11.81
C LEU A 263 -5.39 -17.83 11.67
N GLU A 264 -4.29 -18.36 12.20
CA GLU A 264 -2.95 -17.86 11.91
C GLU A 264 -2.38 -18.59 10.69
N LEU A 265 -1.84 -17.84 9.72
CA LEU A 265 -1.35 -18.40 8.46
C LEU A 265 0.16 -18.66 8.50
N LYS A 266 0.98 -17.69 8.90
CA LYS A 266 2.44 -17.79 8.84
C LYS A 266 2.94 -18.89 9.77
N GLY A 267 3.77 -19.79 9.22
CA GLY A 267 4.27 -20.97 9.92
C GLY A 267 3.26 -22.10 10.06
N ASN A 268 2.00 -21.90 9.65
CA ASN A 268 0.97 -22.91 9.73
C ASN A 268 0.89 -23.74 8.43
N LYS A 269 1.39 -24.98 8.46
CA LYS A 269 1.31 -25.91 7.32
C LYS A 269 -0.06 -26.55 7.15
N HIS A 270 -0.97 -26.31 8.10
CA HIS A 270 -2.29 -26.92 8.19
C HIS A 270 -3.43 -25.90 8.04
N CYS A 271 -3.16 -24.70 7.50
CA CYS A 271 -4.13 -23.62 7.30
C CYS A 271 -5.51 -24.09 6.80
N ILE A 272 -5.53 -24.97 5.79
CA ILE A 272 -6.78 -25.48 5.21
C ILE A 272 -7.56 -26.35 6.20
N ASN A 273 -6.88 -27.22 6.95
CA ASN A 273 -7.51 -28.11 7.93
C ASN A 273 -8.01 -27.33 9.16
N ASP A 274 -7.26 -26.34 9.60
CA ASP A 274 -7.66 -25.47 10.70
C ASP A 274 -8.87 -24.63 10.31
N PHE A 275 -8.89 -24.09 9.08
CA PHE A 275 -10.06 -23.39 8.55
C PHE A 275 -11.28 -24.32 8.44
N ARG A 276 -11.13 -25.57 7.96
CA ARG A 276 -12.22 -26.57 8.00
C ARG A 276 -12.73 -26.81 9.41
N SER A 277 -11.84 -26.83 10.40
CA SER A 277 -12.23 -27.02 11.80
C SER A 277 -13.07 -25.87 12.33
N ILE A 278 -12.75 -24.63 11.94
CA ILE A 278 -13.57 -23.44 12.21
C ILE A 278 -14.95 -23.59 11.55
N LEU A 279 -15.00 -23.91 10.25
CA LEU A 279 -16.26 -24.10 9.51
C LEU A 279 -17.16 -25.16 10.17
N LYS A 280 -16.57 -26.26 10.64
CA LYS A 280 -17.27 -27.32 11.37
C LYS A 280 -17.86 -26.84 12.69
N ARG A 281 -17.08 -26.11 13.51
CA ARG A 281 -17.58 -25.55 14.78
C ARG A 281 -18.73 -24.56 14.57
N LEU A 282 -18.68 -23.78 13.49
CA LEU A 282 -19.69 -22.79 13.15
C LEU A 282 -20.85 -23.32 12.29
N HIS A 283 -20.88 -24.63 12.03
CA HIS A 283 -21.94 -25.31 11.28
C HIS A 283 -22.12 -24.75 9.84
N ILE A 284 -21.00 -24.36 9.22
CA ILE A 284 -20.95 -23.86 7.84
C ILE A 284 -20.73 -25.05 6.88
N PRO A 285 -21.59 -25.26 5.86
CA PRO A 285 -21.44 -26.37 4.93
C PRO A 285 -20.13 -26.31 4.12
N HIS A 286 -19.41 -27.43 4.11
CA HIS A 286 -18.14 -27.61 3.41
C HIS A 286 -17.94 -29.08 3.04
N LYS A 287 -16.97 -29.37 2.16
CA LYS A 287 -16.60 -30.76 1.85
C LYS A 287 -15.75 -31.32 3.00
N THR A 288 -16.18 -32.49 3.49
CA THR A 288 -15.47 -33.28 4.50
C THR A 288 -14.22 -33.92 3.93
#